data_AF-A0A7X6X4P5-F1
#
_entry.id   AF-A0A7X6X4P5-F1
#
_cell.length_a   1.000
_cell.length_b   1.000
_cell.length_c   1.000
_cell.angle_alpha   90.00
_cell.angle_beta   90.00
_cell.angle_gamma   90.00
#
_symmetry.space_group_name_H-M   'P 1'
#
loop_
_entity.id
_entity.type
_entity.pdbx_description
1 polymer ?
#
loop_
_entity_poly.entity_id
_entity_poly.type
_entity_poly.pdbx_seq_one_letter_code
_entity_poly.pdbx_strand_id
1 'polypeptide(L)'
;MTVKLSELIAPSFYEVHRELKAEKYYEYWLKGGRGSIKSTFISAEISLGMIRDPEANAVVFRRYQNELHDTVFGQFEWTLTKMGIAHLFKFHVSPMQIIYIPTGQRIVLKAAVNPKKV
;
A
#
# COMPACT_ATOMS: atom_id res chain seq x y z
N MET A 1 -10.72 18.71 -3.18
CA MET A 1 -9.80 18.54 -4.32
C MET A 1 -9.89 17.09 -4.76
N THR A 2 -10.12 16.82 -6.04
CA THR A 2 -10.25 15.45 -6.58
C THR A 2 -8.94 15.10 -7.30
N VAL A 3 -8.27 14.03 -6.88
CA VAL A 3 -7.04 13.54 -7.52
C VAL A 3 -7.39 12.41 -8.46
N LYS A 4 -6.92 12.47 -9.72
CA LYS A 4 -7.13 11.37 -10.68
C LYS A 4 -6.09 10.29 -10.44
N LEU A 5 -6.53 9.05 -10.25
CA LEU A 5 -5.63 7.91 -10.07
C LEU A 5 -4.65 7.73 -11.26
N SER A 6 -5.11 8.07 -12.47
CA SER A 6 -4.30 8.04 -13.69
C SER A 6 -3.08 8.97 -13.67
N GLU A 7 -3.07 9.99 -12.80
CA GLU A 7 -1.93 10.90 -12.60
C GLU A 7 -0.91 10.34 -11.59
N LEU A 8 -1.29 9.31 -10.82
CA LEU A 8 -0.47 8.67 -9.80
C LEU A 8 0.13 7.34 -10.27
N ILE A 9 -0.57 6.60 -11.14
CA ILE A 9 -0.14 5.29 -11.64
C ILE A 9 0.18 5.36 -13.14
N ALA A 10 1.23 4.65 -13.56
CA ALA A 10 1.64 4.65 -14.97
C ALA A 10 0.66 3.82 -15.84
N PRO A 11 0.54 4.13 -17.14
CA PRO A 11 -0.34 3.40 -18.07
C PRO A 11 -0.11 1.88 -18.09
N SER A 12 1.12 1.44 -17.85
CA SER A 12 1.48 0.01 -17.75
C SER A 12 0.76 -0.74 -16.63
N PHE A 13 0.17 -0.04 -15.65
CA PHE A 13 -0.59 -0.63 -14.55
C PHE A 13 -2.11 -0.52 -14.71
N TYR A 14 -2.61 0.14 -15.77
CA TYR A 14 -4.06 0.33 -15.94
C TYR A 14 -4.79 -1.00 -16.14
N GLU A 15 -4.16 -1.97 -16.82
CA GLU A 15 -4.72 -3.31 -16.95
C GLU A 15 -4.76 -4.02 -15.60
N VAL A 16 -3.65 -4.03 -14.86
CA VAL A 16 -3.59 -4.64 -13.52
C VAL A 16 -4.61 -4.01 -12.57
N HIS A 17 -4.80 -2.68 -12.61
CA HIS A 17 -5.86 -2.00 -11.84
C HIS A 17 -7.26 -2.53 -12.18
N ARG A 18 -7.57 -2.68 -13.48
CA ARG A 18 -8.86 -3.24 -13.91
C ARG A 18 -9.04 -4.68 -13.45
N GLU A 19 -7.98 -5.49 -13.54
CA GLU A 19 -8.01 -6.89 -13.09
C GLU A 19 -8.20 -7.00 -11.58
N LEU A 20 -7.53 -6.16 -10.78
CA LEU A 20 -7.72 -6.08 -9.33
C LEU A 20 -9.15 -5.70 -8.97
N LYS A 21 -9.70 -4.66 -9.63
CA LYS A 21 -11.07 -4.20 -9.39
C LYS A 21 -12.12 -5.24 -9.74
N ALA A 22 -11.84 -6.07 -10.73
CA ALA A 22 -12.67 -7.20 -11.15
C ALA A 22 -12.39 -8.50 -10.36
N GLU A 23 -11.48 -8.46 -9.38
CA GLU A 23 -11.10 -9.60 -8.53
C GLU A 23 -10.72 -10.85 -9.35
N LYS A 24 -10.03 -10.63 -10.49
CA LYS A 24 -9.77 -11.68 -11.48
C LYS A 24 -8.77 -12.72 -10.99
N TYR A 25 -7.83 -12.33 -10.14
CA TYR A 25 -6.78 -13.20 -9.59
C TYR A 25 -6.58 -12.94 -8.10
N TYR A 26 -6.13 -13.97 -7.38
CA TYR A 26 -5.76 -13.86 -5.96
C TYR A 26 -4.31 -13.40 -5.75
N GLU A 27 -3.43 -13.65 -6.71
CA GLU A 27 -2.00 -13.35 -6.63
C GLU A 27 -1.52 -12.58 -7.85
N TYR A 28 -0.74 -11.53 -7.62
CA TYR A 28 -0.14 -10.70 -8.66
C TYR A 28 1.36 -10.57 -8.45
N TRP A 29 2.14 -10.99 -9.46
CA TRP A 29 3.58 -10.80 -9.46
C TRP A 29 3.98 -9.64 -10.36
N LEU A 30 4.21 -8.48 -9.76
CA LEU A 30 4.65 -7.27 -10.48
C LEU A 30 6.17 -7.26 -10.70
N LYS A 31 6.62 -7.73 -11.87
CA LYS A 31 8.03 -7.67 -12.27
C LYS A 31 8.37 -6.29 -12.84
N GLY A 32 9.59 -5.78 -12.58
CA GLY A 32 10.11 -4.59 -13.26
C GLY A 32 11.33 -3.96 -12.59
N GLY A 33 11.99 -3.03 -13.29
CA GLY A 33 13.20 -2.33 -12.81
C GLY A 33 12.95 -1.08 -11.97
N ARG A 34 14.02 -0.31 -11.72
CA ARG A 34 13.98 1.00 -11.03
C ARG A 34 13.10 2.00 -11.81
N GLY A 35 12.35 2.84 -11.10
CA GLY A 35 11.52 3.89 -11.72
C GLY A 35 10.23 3.41 -12.39
N SER A 36 9.94 2.10 -12.37
CA SER A 36 8.71 1.52 -12.93
C SER A 36 7.46 1.77 -12.09
N ILE A 37 7.49 2.65 -11.08
CA ILE A 37 6.36 3.09 -10.25
C ILE A 37 5.55 2.00 -9.50
N LYS A 38 5.98 0.72 -9.54
CA LYS A 38 5.32 -0.43 -8.88
C LYS A 38 4.93 -0.18 -7.43
N SER A 39 5.84 0.37 -6.62
CA SER A 39 5.60 0.59 -5.20
C SER A 39 4.51 1.62 -4.96
N THR A 40 4.42 2.65 -5.80
CA THR A 40 3.35 3.66 -5.77
C THR A 40 2.01 3.08 -6.20
N PHE A 41 2.02 2.23 -7.24
CA PHE A 41 0.83 1.51 -7.67
C PHE A 41 0.28 0.65 -6.53
N ILE A 42 1.10 -0.22 -5.94
CA ILE A 42 0.64 -1.12 -4.86
C ILE A 42 0.18 -0.37 -3.61
N SER A 43 0.89 0.68 -3.17
CA SER A 43 0.45 1.46 -2.01
C SER A 43 -0.89 2.17 -2.27
N ALA A 44 -1.15 2.63 -3.49
CA ALA A 44 -2.43 3.21 -3.88
C ALA A 44 -3.55 2.15 -3.90
N GLU A 45 -3.34 1.01 -4.54
CA GLU A 45 -4.35 -0.07 -4.63
C GLU A 45 -4.71 -0.63 -3.26
N ILE A 46 -3.74 -0.88 -2.38
CA ILE A 46 -4.00 -1.34 -1.00
C ILE A 46 -4.87 -0.31 -0.26
N SER A 47 -4.51 0.97 -0.36
CA SER A 47 -5.24 2.04 0.34
C SER A 47 -6.67 2.17 -0.19
N LEU A 48 -6.87 2.12 -1.51
CA LEU A 48 -8.19 2.18 -2.13
C LEU A 48 -9.03 0.94 -1.80
N GLY A 49 -8.42 -0.25 -1.78
CA GLY A 49 -9.07 -1.49 -1.39
C GLY A 49 -9.60 -1.42 0.05
N MET A 50 -8.76 -0.97 1.00
CA MET A 50 -9.18 -0.79 2.39
C MET A 50 -10.29 0.24 2.56
N ILE A 51 -10.26 1.35 1.79
CA ILE A 51 -11.34 2.35 1.84
C ILE A 51 -12.66 1.79 1.29
N ARG A 52 -12.58 0.89 0.29
CA ARG A 52 -13.76 0.26 -0.32
C ARG A 52 -14.39 -0.81 0.56
N ASP A 53 -13.57 -1.58 1.28
CA ASP A 53 -14.01 -2.64 2.19
C ASP A 53 -13.63 -2.28 3.63
N PRO A 54 -14.57 -1.78 4.47
CA PRO A 54 -14.31 -1.36 5.84
C PRO A 54 -13.80 -2.44 6.80
N GLU A 55 -13.87 -3.71 6.44
CA GLU A 55 -13.37 -4.83 7.26
C GLU A 55 -11.95 -5.27 6.87
N ALA A 56 -11.45 -4.81 5.71
CA ALA A 56 -10.16 -5.22 5.19
C ALA A 56 -8.99 -4.68 6.03
N ASN A 57 -8.04 -5.54 6.37
CA ASN A 57 -6.75 -5.14 6.94
C ASN A 57 -5.64 -5.62 6.01
N ALA A 58 -4.51 -4.92 5.99
CA ALA A 58 -3.37 -5.28 5.14
C ALA A 58 -2.15 -5.60 6.00
N VAL A 59 -1.34 -6.52 5.50
CA VAL A 59 -0.01 -6.80 6.04
C VAL A 59 1.02 -6.65 4.94
N VAL A 60 2.12 -5.95 5.23
CA VAL A 60 3.21 -5.78 4.29
C VAL A 60 4.49 -6.33 4.89
N PHE A 61 5.10 -7.24 4.15
CA PHE A 61 6.31 -7.92 4.56
C PHE A 61 7.53 -7.37 3.83
N ARG A 62 8.63 -7.23 4.57
CA ARG A 62 9.97 -7.04 4.01
C ARG A 62 10.93 -8.01 4.68
N ARG A 63 11.98 -8.43 3.96
CA ARG A 63 12.98 -9.36 4.51
C ARG A 63 13.64 -8.82 5.77
N TYR A 64 14.05 -7.54 5.78
CA TYR A 64 14.79 -6.92 6.88
C TYR A 64 14.02 -5.77 7.54
N GLN A 65 14.13 -5.67 8.86
CA GLN A 65 13.39 -4.70 9.67
C GLN A 65 13.93 -3.26 9.55
N ASN A 66 15.25 -3.11 9.49
CA ASN A 66 15.94 -1.82 9.46
C ASN A 66 15.56 -0.96 8.24
N GLU A 67 15.03 -1.57 7.19
CA GLU A 67 14.63 -0.87 5.97
C GLU A 67 13.14 -0.54 5.93
N LEU A 68 12.31 -1.03 6.85
CA LEU A 68 10.85 -0.89 6.76
C LEU A 68 10.38 0.57 6.83
N HIS A 69 10.97 1.36 7.73
CA HIS A 69 10.60 2.75 7.95
C HIS A 69 10.81 3.62 6.69
N ASP A 70 12.04 3.66 6.19
CA ASP A 70 12.36 4.58 5.09
C ASP A 70 11.86 4.09 3.73
N THR A 71 11.49 2.80 3.61
CA THR A 71 11.06 2.23 2.32
C THR A 71 9.55 2.10 2.22
N VAL A 72 8.95 1.15 2.92
CA VAL A 72 7.54 0.80 2.74
C VAL A 72 6.66 1.79 3.48
N PHE A 73 7.01 2.12 4.72
CA PHE A 73 6.23 3.08 5.52
C PHE A 73 6.23 4.47 4.85
N GLY A 74 7.41 4.99 4.49
CA GLY A 74 7.54 6.23 3.73
C GLY A 74 6.84 6.20 2.37
N GLN A 75 6.81 5.06 1.66
CA GLN A 75 6.07 4.94 0.40
C GLN A 75 4.56 5.15 0.60
N PHE A 76 3.96 4.59 1.65
CA PHE A 76 2.54 4.82 1.96
C PHE A 76 2.28 6.27 2.34
N GLU A 77 3.10 6.86 3.22
CA GLU A 77 2.98 8.27 3.60
C GLU A 77 3.01 9.19 2.39
N TRP A 78 3.98 8.99 1.50
CA TRP A 78 4.10 9.74 0.26
C TRP A 78 2.89 9.56 -0.66
N THR A 79 2.44 8.31 -0.86
CA THR A 79 1.33 8.00 -1.77
C THR A 79 0.02 8.61 -1.28
N LEU A 80 -0.30 8.44 0.01
CA LEU A 80 -1.50 8.99 0.64
C LEU A 80 -1.49 10.52 0.65
N THR A 81 -0.31 11.12 0.79
CA THR A 81 -0.13 12.58 0.65
C THR A 81 -0.41 13.03 -0.78
N LYS A 82 0.11 12.32 -1.79
CA LYS A 82 -0.17 12.61 -3.20
C LYS A 82 -1.64 12.43 -3.58
N MET A 83 -2.33 11.50 -2.94
CA MET A 83 -3.77 11.30 -3.09
C MET A 83 -4.61 12.36 -2.34
N GLY A 84 -3.99 13.20 -1.52
CA GLY A 84 -4.69 14.23 -0.73
C GLY A 84 -5.48 13.68 0.47
N ILE A 85 -5.25 12.42 0.85
CA ILE A 85 -6.03 11.72 1.89
C ILE A 85 -5.20 11.34 3.12
N ALA A 86 -3.93 11.74 3.20
CA ALA A 86 -3.06 11.43 4.34
C ALA A 86 -3.65 11.81 5.71
N HIS A 87 -4.46 12.88 5.77
CA HIS A 87 -5.15 13.32 6.99
C HIS A 87 -6.17 12.29 7.54
N LEU A 88 -6.60 11.32 6.74
CA LEU A 88 -7.46 10.22 7.17
C LEU A 88 -6.67 9.04 7.74
N PHE A 89 -5.34 9.11 7.72
CA PHE A 89 -4.47 8.04 8.17
C PHE A 89 -3.59 8.49 9.34
N LYS A 90 -3.40 7.59 10.30
CA LYS A 90 -2.50 7.77 11.43
C LYS A 90 -1.28 6.88 11.25
N PHE A 91 -0.12 7.51 11.15
CA PHE A 91 1.18 6.87 10.97
C PHE A 91 1.82 6.59 12.33
N HIS A 92 2.07 5.31 12.65
CA HIS A 92 2.68 4.86 13.90
C HIS A 92 3.97 4.11 13.60
N VAL A 93 5.09 4.53 14.20
CA VAL A 93 6.40 3.91 13.96
C VAL A 93 6.67 2.71 14.91
N SER A 94 6.09 2.72 16.11
CA SER A 94 6.22 1.64 17.09
C SER A 94 4.89 1.41 17.83
N PRO A 95 4.18 0.29 17.59
CA PRO A 95 4.43 -0.69 16.52
C PRO A 95 4.30 -0.06 15.13
N MET A 96 5.01 -0.57 14.13
CA MET A 96 5.02 0.00 12.78
C MET A 96 3.74 -0.34 12.03
N GLN A 97 2.84 0.64 11.93
CA GLN A 97 1.53 0.47 11.31
C GLN A 97 0.97 1.80 10.80
N ILE A 98 0.02 1.70 9.87
CA ILE A 98 -0.73 2.83 9.33
C ILE A 98 -2.21 2.53 9.56
N ILE A 99 -2.92 3.43 10.23
CA ILE A 99 -4.30 3.21 10.66
C ILE A 99 -5.22 4.12 9.85
N TYR A 100 -6.22 3.58 9.17
CA TYR A 100 -7.28 4.37 8.58
C TYR A 100 -8.25 4.81 9.69
N ILE A 101 -8.26 6.12 9.99
CA ILE A 101 -8.94 6.69 11.16
C ILE A 101 -10.46 6.43 11.16
N PRO A 102 -11.19 6.55 10.03
CA PRO A 102 -12.64 6.41 10.02
C PRO A 102 -13.16 5.03 10.47
N THR A 103 -12.41 3.95 10.21
CA THR A 103 -12.85 2.57 10.47
C THR A 103 -11.96 1.84 11.48
N GLY A 104 -10.75 2.34 11.72
CA GLY A 104 -9.75 1.67 12.57
C GLY A 104 -8.98 0.55 11.88
N GLN A 105 -9.20 0.30 10.59
CA GLN A 105 -8.44 -0.68 9.79
C GLN A 105 -6.95 -0.35 9.78
N ARG A 106 -6.11 -1.38 9.67
CA ARG A 106 -4.66 -1.26 9.81
C ARG A 106 -3.91 -1.87 8.64
N ILE A 107 -2.85 -1.17 8.24
CA ILE A 107 -1.74 -1.71 7.45
C ILE A 107 -0.61 -1.99 8.43
N VAL A 108 -0.31 -3.26 8.68
CA VAL A 108 0.76 -3.67 9.59
C VAL A 108 2.02 -3.99 8.80
N LEU A 109 3.14 -3.38 9.17
CA LEU A 109 4.42 -3.61 8.52
C LEU A 109 5.27 -4.55 9.37
N LYS A 110 5.64 -5.70 8.80
CA LYS A 110 6.40 -6.74 9.50
C LYS A 110 7.68 -7.12 8.76
N ALA A 111 8.71 -7.44 9.53
CA ALA A 111 9.92 -8.05 8.99
C ALA A 111 9.76 -9.58 8.95
N ALA A 112 10.06 -10.19 7.81
CA ALA A 112 10.03 -11.64 7.60
C ALA A 112 11.43 -12.25 7.68
N VAL A 113 12.21 -11.88 8.70
CA VAL A 113 13.58 -12.40 8.92
C VAL A 113 13.55 -13.90 9.22
N ASN A 114 12.54 -14.34 9.98
CA ASN A 114 12.25 -15.75 10.22
C ASN A 114 10.77 -16.02 9.90
N PRO A 115 10.47 -16.65 8.75
CA PRO A 115 9.10 -16.92 8.33
C PRO A 115 8.28 -17.72 9.35
N LYS A 116 8.93 -18.52 10.20
CA LYS A 116 8.26 -19.32 11.23
C LYS A 116 7.86 -18.54 12.49
N LYS A 117 8.24 -17.26 12.60
CA LYS A 117 7.98 -16.40 13.77
C LYS A 117 6.97 -15.27 13.51
N VAL A 118 6.35 -15.26 12.33
CA VAL A 118 5.53 -14.14 11.82
C VAL A 118 4.05 -14.41 11.95
#